data_AF-E4YSF5-F1
#
_entry.id   AF-E4YSF5-F1
#
_cell.length_a   1.000
_cell.length_b   1.000
_cell.length_c   1.000
_cell.angle_alpha   90.00
_cell.angle_beta   90.00
_cell.angle_gamma   90.00
#
_symmetry.space_group_name_H-M   'P 1'
#
loop_
_entity.id
_entity.type
_entity.pdbx_description
1 polymer ?
#
loop_
_entity_poly.entity_id
_entity_poly.type
_entity_poly.pdbx_seq_one_letter_code
_entity_poly.pdbx_strand_id
1 'polypeptide(L)'
;MEELYKIGERSQQAQEHEVEMSDFEKKLNFTQKQQEEFTEIIPTPLFCIKTKHLKPDAMKVFLNICYDEAVPKPPPISETELQRRVEEAEQENLTVAYRVPISLGEKRVEKDNKRNDCDVFDIVVNKDYLLQLQEESATYQIGFLISVAIQGIEEKYG
;
A
#
# COMPACT_ATOMS: atom_id res chain seq x y z
N MET A 1 3.14 47.20 49.79
CA MET A 1 3.73 45.84 49.67
C MET A 1 2.76 44.90 48.97
N GLU A 2 1.46 44.91 49.30
CA GLU A 2 0.41 44.08 48.67
C GLU A 2 0.20 44.31 47.16
N GLU A 3 0.36 45.54 46.66
CA GLU A 3 0.21 45.82 45.22
C GLU A 3 1.30 45.17 44.35
N LEU A 4 2.53 45.08 44.87
CA LEU A 4 3.65 44.43 44.14
C LEU A 4 3.43 42.91 44.03
N TYR A 5 2.82 42.28 45.04
CA TYR A 5 2.45 40.86 44.98
C TYR A 5 1.35 40.59 43.93
N LYS A 6 0.31 41.46 43.87
CA LYS A 6 -0.77 41.33 42.87
C LYS A 6 -0.30 41.53 41.43
N ILE A 7 0.71 42.37 41.20
CA ILE A 7 1.32 42.55 39.87
C ILE A 7 2.10 41.29 39.48
N GLY A 8 2.83 40.68 40.42
CA GLY A 8 3.55 39.43 40.19
C GLY A 8 2.64 38.25 39.81
N GLU A 9 1.52 38.08 40.51
CA GLU A 9 0.53 37.02 40.23
C GLU A 9 -0.15 37.19 38.87
N ARG A 10 -0.50 38.44 38.49
CA ARG A 10 -1.06 38.74 37.16
C ARG A 10 -0.07 38.50 36.03
N SER A 11 1.22 38.74 36.29
CA SER A 11 2.29 38.51 35.31
C SER A 11 2.50 37.02 35.07
N GLN A 12 2.44 36.20 36.14
CA GLN A 12 2.55 34.74 36.05
C GLN A 12 1.33 34.11 35.36
N GLN A 13 0.11 34.53 35.69
CA GLN A 13 -1.10 34.04 35.02
C GLN A 13 -1.15 34.39 33.53
N ALA A 14 -0.69 35.59 33.15
CA ALA A 14 -0.60 35.96 31.74
C ALA A 14 0.40 35.07 30.98
N GLN A 15 1.54 34.77 31.61
CA GLN A 15 2.58 33.93 31.01
C GLN A 15 2.15 32.47 30.88
N GLU A 16 1.45 31.92 31.88
CA GLU A 16 0.88 30.57 31.81
C GLU A 16 -0.18 30.44 30.72
N HIS A 17 -1.06 31.45 30.60
CA HIS A 17 -2.11 31.46 29.60
C HIS A 17 -1.55 31.63 28.17
N GLU A 18 -0.47 32.38 27.98
CA GLU A 18 0.25 32.45 26.69
C GLU A 18 0.89 31.11 26.30
N VAL A 19 1.50 30.40 27.27
CA VAL A 19 2.09 29.07 27.01
C VAL A 19 1.00 28.06 26.63
N GLU A 20 -0.09 28.04 27.39
CA GLU A 20 -1.24 27.16 27.17
C GLU A 20 -1.91 27.42 25.81
N MET A 21 -2.05 28.71 25.43
CA MET A 21 -2.56 29.11 24.12
C MET A 21 -1.61 28.68 22.99
N SER A 22 -0.29 28.81 23.17
CA SER A 22 0.70 28.34 22.19
C SER A 22 0.68 26.82 22.01
N ASP A 23 0.47 26.07 23.09
CA ASP A 23 0.41 24.61 23.04
C ASP A 23 -0.91 24.12 22.46
N PHE A 24 -2.00 24.85 22.70
CA PHE A 24 -3.28 24.63 22.04
C PHE A 24 -3.20 24.91 20.53
N GLU A 25 -2.56 26.01 20.11
CA GLU A 25 -2.31 26.32 18.70
C GLU A 25 -1.41 25.27 18.03
N LYS A 26 -0.35 24.79 18.70
CA LYS A 26 0.48 23.68 18.19
C LYS A 26 -0.33 22.41 18.01
N LYS A 27 -1.23 22.08 18.94
CA LYS A 27 -2.13 20.90 18.85
C LYS A 27 -3.18 21.07 17.74
N LEU A 28 -3.76 22.25 17.59
CA LEU A 28 -4.66 22.58 16.48
C LEU A 28 -3.95 22.46 15.12
N ASN A 29 -2.74 23.00 15.00
CA ASN A 29 -1.93 22.91 13.78
C ASN A 29 -1.50 21.47 13.47
N PHE A 30 -1.20 20.67 14.50
CA PHE A 30 -0.93 19.23 14.35
C PHE A 30 -2.15 18.47 13.82
N THR A 31 -3.35 18.87 14.25
CA THR A 31 -4.60 18.19 13.85
C THR A 31 -5.13 18.68 12.49
N GLN A 32 -4.74 19.89 12.03
CA GLN A 32 -5.34 20.53 10.85
C GLN A 32 -4.58 20.36 9.52
N LYS A 33 -3.43 19.67 9.44
CA LYS A 33 -2.74 19.53 8.14
C LYS A 33 -1.80 18.32 8.01
N GLN A 34 -2.36 17.13 8.03
CA GLN A 34 -1.92 16.10 7.07
C GLN A 34 -3.04 15.95 6.05
N GLN A 35 -3.09 16.87 5.09
CA GLN A 35 -3.76 16.57 3.84
C GLN A 35 -2.87 15.52 3.19
N GLU A 36 -3.22 14.23 3.33
CA GLU A 36 -2.50 13.17 2.64
C GLU A 36 -2.54 13.51 1.14
N GLU A 37 -1.37 13.82 0.57
CA GLU A 37 -1.26 14.02 -0.87
C GLU A 37 -1.61 12.69 -1.53
N PHE A 38 -2.72 12.67 -2.27
CA PHE A 38 -3.14 11.51 -3.06
C PHE A 38 -3.04 11.86 -4.54
N THR A 39 -2.71 10.86 -5.33
CA THR A 39 -2.67 10.96 -6.79
C THR A 39 -3.70 10.01 -7.35
N GLU A 40 -4.68 10.55 -8.08
CA GLU A 40 -5.57 9.73 -8.89
C GLU A 40 -4.86 9.33 -10.18
N ILE A 41 -4.97 8.04 -10.53
CA ILE A 41 -4.35 7.46 -11.72
C ILE A 41 -5.37 6.68 -12.53
N ILE A 42 -5.11 6.56 -13.83
CA ILE A 42 -5.84 5.66 -14.73
C ILE A 42 -4.85 4.59 -15.20
N PRO A 43 -4.81 3.43 -14.53
CA PRO A 43 -3.82 2.40 -14.83
C PRO A 43 -3.96 1.86 -16.24
N THR A 44 -2.84 1.53 -16.88
CA THR A 44 -2.85 0.84 -18.18
C THR A 44 -2.87 -0.67 -17.96
N PRO A 45 -3.81 -1.42 -18.57
CA PRO A 45 -3.89 -2.86 -18.41
C PRO A 45 -2.74 -3.58 -19.12
N LEU A 46 -2.30 -4.72 -18.58
CA LEU A 46 -1.31 -5.58 -19.23
C LEU A 46 -1.77 -7.03 -19.38
N PHE A 47 -2.05 -7.73 -18.28
CA PHE A 47 -2.55 -9.10 -18.32
C PHE A 47 -3.51 -9.39 -17.16
N CYS A 48 -4.24 -10.50 -17.27
CA CYS A 48 -5.22 -10.91 -16.27
C CYS A 48 -4.90 -12.32 -15.77
N ILE A 49 -5.01 -12.51 -14.47
CA ILE A 49 -4.84 -13.79 -13.80
C ILE A 49 -6.20 -14.28 -13.36
N LYS A 50 -6.49 -15.54 -13.66
CA LYS A 50 -7.71 -16.20 -13.23
C LYS A 50 -7.38 -17.23 -12.17
N THR A 51 -7.99 -17.08 -11.00
CA THR A 51 -7.91 -18.02 -9.89
C THR A 51 -9.30 -18.25 -9.29
N LYS A 52 -9.38 -18.85 -8.11
CA LYS A 52 -10.62 -19.13 -7.39
C LYS A 52 -10.39 -19.06 -5.89
N HIS A 53 -11.45 -18.76 -5.15
CA HIS A 53 -11.47 -18.95 -3.70
C HIS A 53 -11.25 -20.43 -3.35
N LEU A 54 -10.58 -20.68 -2.23
CA LEU A 54 -10.41 -22.03 -1.67
C LEU A 54 -11.66 -22.55 -0.91
N LYS A 55 -12.70 -21.72 -0.79
CA LYS A 55 -13.98 -22.07 -0.16
C LYS A 55 -14.76 -23.11 -0.99
N PRO A 56 -15.70 -23.88 -0.38
CA PRO A 56 -16.46 -24.94 -1.06
C PRO A 56 -17.18 -24.49 -2.34
N ASP A 57 -17.64 -23.23 -2.40
CA ASP A 57 -18.36 -22.67 -3.56
C ASP A 57 -17.45 -22.08 -4.64
N ALA A 58 -16.12 -22.20 -4.50
CA ALA A 58 -15.07 -21.97 -5.53
C ALA A 58 -15.34 -20.80 -6.50
N MET A 59 -15.84 -19.68 -6.00
CA MET A 59 -16.12 -18.49 -6.80
C MET A 59 -14.84 -18.03 -7.49
N LYS A 60 -14.95 -17.67 -8.77
CA LYS A 60 -13.81 -17.22 -9.57
C LYS A 60 -13.33 -15.87 -9.07
N VAL A 61 -12.03 -15.68 -9.13
CA VAL A 61 -11.36 -14.42 -8.83
C VAL A 61 -10.50 -14.06 -10.04
N PHE A 62 -10.59 -12.81 -10.48
CA PHE A 62 -9.76 -12.25 -11.53
C PHE A 62 -8.89 -11.14 -10.95
N LEU A 63 -7.60 -11.17 -11.25
CA LEU A 63 -6.66 -10.13 -10.89
C LEU A 63 -6.17 -9.49 -12.19
N ASN A 64 -6.54 -8.24 -12.42
CA ASN A 64 -6.02 -7.46 -13.54
C ASN A 64 -4.70 -6.83 -13.10
N ILE A 65 -3.61 -7.25 -13.74
CA ILE A 65 -2.30 -6.66 -13.53
C ILE A 65 -2.15 -5.49 -14.50
N CYS A 66 -2.11 -4.31 -13.92
CA CYS A 66 -2.03 -3.01 -14.57
C CYS A 66 -0.74 -2.30 -14.16
N TYR A 67 -0.41 -1.22 -14.85
CA TYR A 67 0.73 -0.40 -14.49
C TYR A 67 0.46 1.10 -14.56
N ASP A 68 1.23 1.85 -13.78
CA ASP A 68 1.30 3.31 -13.79
C ASP A 68 2.69 3.78 -13.33
N GLU A 69 3.09 4.99 -13.72
CA GLU A 69 4.37 5.58 -13.31
C GLU A 69 4.33 6.13 -11.88
N ALA A 70 3.14 6.43 -11.34
CA ALA A 70 2.96 6.94 -9.98
C ALA A 70 3.29 5.90 -8.90
N VAL A 71 3.24 4.60 -9.22
CA VAL A 71 3.62 3.54 -8.28
C VAL A 71 5.15 3.46 -8.22
N PRO A 72 5.78 3.52 -7.03
CA PRO A 72 7.23 3.46 -6.92
C PRO A 72 7.83 2.18 -7.53
N LYS A 73 8.90 2.34 -8.29
CA LYS A 73 9.64 1.21 -8.87
C LYS A 73 10.37 0.44 -7.76
N PRO A 74 10.24 -0.91 -7.69
CA PRO A 74 11.04 -1.69 -6.76
C PRO A 74 12.53 -1.66 -7.13
N PRO A 75 13.43 -1.91 -6.18
CA PRO A 75 14.85 -2.04 -6.48
C PRO A 75 15.10 -3.12 -7.55
N PRO A 76 16.07 -2.92 -8.46
CA PRO A 76 16.42 -3.94 -9.44
C PRO A 76 16.98 -5.18 -8.75
N ILE A 77 16.56 -6.36 -9.23
CA ILE A 77 17.01 -7.67 -8.76
C ILE A 77 16.98 -8.62 -9.96
N SER A 78 17.92 -9.56 -10.04
CA SER A 78 17.87 -10.63 -11.04
C SER A 78 16.95 -11.76 -10.58
N GLU A 79 16.46 -12.57 -11.51
CA GLU A 79 15.64 -13.76 -11.16
C GLU A 79 16.38 -14.70 -10.22
N THR A 80 17.64 -15.02 -10.50
CA THR A 80 18.46 -15.92 -9.67
C THR A 80 18.64 -15.39 -8.24
N GLU A 81 18.85 -14.08 -8.09
CA GLU A 81 19.01 -13.48 -6.76
C GLU A 81 17.70 -13.42 -6.00
N LEU A 82 16.57 -13.14 -6.67
CA LEU A 82 15.26 -13.18 -6.04
C LEU A 82 14.92 -14.61 -5.58
N GLN A 83 15.17 -15.61 -6.44
CA GLN A 83 14.94 -17.01 -6.11
C GLN A 83 15.75 -17.45 -4.89
N ARG A 84 17.05 -17.12 -4.86
CA ARG A 84 17.92 -17.40 -3.70
C ARG A 84 17.35 -16.80 -2.41
N ARG A 85 16.91 -15.53 -2.44
CA ARG A 85 16.34 -14.86 -1.26
C ARG A 85 15.04 -15.49 -0.78
N VAL A 86 14.21 -15.97 -1.70
CA VAL A 86 12.97 -16.67 -1.35
C VAL A 86 13.29 -18.02 -0.71
N GLU A 87 14.19 -18.80 -1.31
CA GLU A 87 14.61 -20.11 -0.78
C GLU A 87 15.26 -19.99 0.61
N GLU A 88 16.12 -19.00 0.83
CA GLU A 88 16.72 -18.72 2.13
C GLU A 88 15.67 -18.31 3.17
N ALA A 89 14.72 -17.46 2.79
CA ALA A 89 13.64 -17.05 3.67
C ALA A 89 12.74 -18.23 4.05
N GLU A 90 12.45 -19.15 3.12
CA GLU A 90 11.68 -20.36 3.41
C GLU A 90 12.44 -21.31 4.35
N GLN A 91 13.73 -21.55 4.10
CA GLN A 91 14.56 -22.45 4.92
C GLN A 91 14.72 -21.94 6.36
N GLU A 92 14.86 -20.63 6.53
CA GLU A 92 15.04 -19.98 7.83
C GLU A 92 13.70 -19.55 8.47
N ASN A 93 12.57 -19.79 7.79
CA ASN A 93 11.23 -19.35 8.20
C ASN A 93 11.16 -17.83 8.50
N LEU A 94 11.74 -17.04 7.60
CA LEU A 94 11.82 -15.58 7.65
C LEU A 94 10.97 -14.95 6.54
N THR A 95 10.79 -13.62 6.61
CA THR A 95 10.19 -12.85 5.52
C THR A 95 11.21 -12.60 4.42
N VAL A 96 10.80 -12.71 3.16
CA VAL A 96 11.65 -12.40 2.00
C VAL A 96 12.12 -10.93 2.08
N ALA A 97 13.44 -10.73 2.03
CA ALA A 97 14.08 -9.42 2.05
C ALA A 97 14.06 -8.74 0.66
N TYR A 98 12.87 -8.62 0.08
CA TYR A 98 12.58 -7.89 -1.16
C TYR A 98 11.12 -7.44 -1.14
N ARG A 99 10.86 -6.20 -1.58
CA ARG A 99 9.53 -5.59 -1.53
C ARG A 99 9.15 -5.05 -2.90
N VAL A 100 7.94 -5.38 -3.33
CA VAL A 100 7.34 -4.87 -4.56
C VAL A 100 6.15 -3.98 -4.15
N PRO A 101 6.24 -2.65 -4.35
CA PRO A 101 5.11 -1.76 -4.13
C PRO A 101 3.96 -2.11 -5.11
N ILE A 102 2.77 -2.29 -4.57
CA ILE A 102 1.54 -2.50 -5.35
C ILE A 102 0.45 -1.55 -4.85
N SER A 103 -0.36 -1.02 -5.76
CA SER A 103 -1.66 -0.44 -5.40
C SER A 103 -2.72 -1.52 -5.57
N LEU A 104 -3.44 -1.80 -4.49
CA LEU A 104 -4.49 -2.82 -4.44
C LEU A 104 -5.87 -2.15 -4.50
N GLY A 105 -6.50 -2.23 -5.66
CA GLY A 105 -7.83 -1.70 -5.91
C GLY A 105 -8.91 -2.32 -5.02
N GLU A 106 -10.06 -1.66 -4.99
CA GLU A 106 -11.24 -2.18 -4.31
C GLU A 106 -11.77 -3.45 -4.98
N LYS A 107 -12.34 -4.35 -4.17
CA LYS A 107 -13.00 -5.55 -4.69
C LYS A 107 -14.22 -5.16 -5.52
N ARG A 108 -14.28 -5.62 -6.77
CA ARG A 108 -15.43 -5.48 -7.65
C ARG A 108 -16.08 -6.84 -7.90
N VAL A 109 -17.41 -6.87 -8.05
CA VAL A 109 -18.13 -8.07 -8.47
C VAL A 109 -18.53 -7.88 -9.93
N GLU A 110 -18.12 -8.80 -10.79
CA GLU A 110 -18.44 -8.81 -12.22
C GLU A 110 -19.07 -10.14 -12.64
N LYS A 111 -19.50 -10.21 -13.91
CA LYS A 111 -20.05 -11.42 -14.53
C LYS A 111 -19.01 -12.05 -15.47
N ASP A 112 -18.75 -13.34 -15.28
CA ASP A 112 -17.91 -14.11 -16.21
C ASP A 112 -18.61 -14.36 -17.57
N ASN A 113 -17.90 -15.01 -18.49
CA ASN A 113 -18.44 -15.36 -19.80
C ASN A 113 -19.64 -16.34 -19.76
N LYS A 114 -19.92 -16.94 -18.60
CA LYS A 114 -21.09 -17.79 -18.33
C LYS A 114 -22.15 -17.07 -17.47
N ARG A 115 -22.00 -15.76 -17.26
CA ARG A 115 -22.88 -14.90 -16.44
C ARG A 115 -22.93 -15.28 -14.94
N ASN A 116 -21.91 -15.97 -14.43
CA ASN A 116 -21.76 -16.19 -13.00
C ASN A 116 -21.01 -15.04 -12.36
N ASP A 117 -21.30 -14.75 -11.10
CA ASP A 117 -20.57 -13.75 -10.32
C ASP A 117 -19.13 -14.19 -10.08
N CYS A 118 -18.21 -13.23 -10.19
CA CYS A 118 -16.81 -13.38 -9.87
C CYS A 118 -16.27 -12.10 -9.23
N ASP A 119 -15.32 -12.26 -8.31
CA ASP A 119 -14.58 -11.14 -7.74
C ASP A 119 -13.49 -10.69 -8.72
N VAL A 120 -13.28 -9.39 -8.82
CA VAL A 120 -12.27 -8.77 -9.67
C VAL A 120 -11.48 -7.76 -8.85
N PHE A 121 -10.15 -7.80 -8.96
CA PHE A 121 -9.23 -6.88 -8.33
C PHE A 121 -8.31 -6.27 -9.40
N ASP A 122 -8.10 -4.97 -9.31
CA ASP A 122 -7.12 -4.26 -10.15
C ASP A 122 -5.84 -4.04 -9.31
N ILE A 123 -4.73 -4.57 -9.78
CA ILE A 123 -3.41 -4.49 -9.13
C ILE A 123 -2.52 -3.61 -9.99
N VAL A 124 -2.09 -2.47 -9.44
CA VAL A 124 -1.24 -1.53 -10.17
C VAL A 124 0.18 -1.60 -9.65
N VAL A 125 1.13 -1.75 -10.56
CA VAL A 125 2.56 -1.72 -10.26
C VAL A 125 3.27 -0.65 -11.08
N ASN A 126 4.55 -0.42 -10.79
CA ASN A 126 5.34 0.50 -11.59
C ASN A 126 5.45 0.05 -13.06
N LYS A 127 5.23 1.00 -13.99
CA LYS A 127 5.33 0.81 -15.45
C LYS A 127 6.62 0.14 -15.89
N ASP A 128 7.77 0.75 -15.59
CA ASP A 128 9.06 0.27 -16.11
C ASP A 128 9.39 -1.11 -15.56
N TYR A 129 9.03 -1.38 -14.30
CA TYR A 129 9.20 -2.70 -13.70
C TYR A 129 8.39 -3.76 -14.45
N LEU A 130 7.09 -3.54 -14.64
CA LEU A 130 6.23 -4.56 -15.24
C LEU A 130 6.55 -4.81 -16.72
N LEU A 131 6.84 -3.75 -17.48
CA LEU A 131 7.22 -3.88 -18.88
C LEU A 131 8.56 -4.62 -19.04
N GLN A 132 9.52 -4.35 -18.16
CA GLN A 132 10.80 -5.07 -18.13
C GLN A 132 10.57 -6.58 -17.87
N LEU A 133 9.76 -6.94 -16.87
CA LEU A 133 9.46 -8.34 -16.57
C LEU A 133 8.83 -9.06 -17.78
N GLN A 134 7.94 -8.38 -18.50
CA GLN A 134 7.28 -8.93 -19.69
C GLN A 134 8.26 -9.10 -20.85
N GLU A 135 9.10 -8.10 -21.12
CA GLU A 135 10.10 -8.13 -22.21
C GLU A 135 11.14 -9.23 -21.97
N GLU A 136 11.63 -9.35 -20.73
CA GLU A 136 12.63 -10.34 -20.34
C GLU A 136 12.04 -11.74 -20.14
N SER A 137 10.71 -11.90 -20.21
CA SER A 137 10.02 -13.16 -19.88
C SER A 137 10.39 -13.72 -18.50
N ALA A 138 10.59 -12.80 -17.53
CA ALA A 138 11.07 -13.07 -16.18
C ALA A 138 10.01 -13.78 -15.32
N THR A 139 9.83 -15.06 -15.58
CA THR A 139 8.73 -15.89 -15.08
C THR A 139 8.74 -16.02 -13.56
N TYR A 140 9.91 -16.11 -12.93
CA TYR A 140 10.01 -16.22 -11.48
C TYR A 140 9.58 -14.92 -10.80
N GLN A 141 10.02 -13.78 -11.33
CA GLN A 141 9.64 -12.46 -10.80
C GLN A 141 8.16 -12.15 -11.02
N ILE A 142 7.59 -12.54 -12.17
CA ILE A 142 6.14 -12.47 -12.41
C ILE A 142 5.41 -13.34 -11.39
N GLY A 143 5.84 -14.59 -11.19
CA GLY A 143 5.26 -15.48 -10.18
C GLY A 143 5.29 -14.89 -8.77
N PHE A 144 6.42 -14.29 -8.38
CA PHE A 144 6.58 -13.60 -7.11
C PHE A 144 5.62 -12.41 -6.97
N LEU A 145 5.51 -11.55 -7.99
CA LEU A 145 4.54 -10.44 -8.01
C LEU A 145 3.10 -10.94 -7.81
N ILE A 146 2.72 -12.04 -8.47
CA ILE A 146 1.39 -12.64 -8.34
C ILE A 146 1.16 -13.11 -6.90
N SER A 147 2.14 -13.78 -6.28
CA SER A 147 2.07 -14.21 -4.89
C SER A 147 1.91 -13.02 -3.92
N VAL A 148 2.68 -11.94 -4.12
CA VAL A 148 2.54 -10.71 -3.33
C VAL A 148 1.15 -10.10 -3.48
N ALA A 149 0.59 -10.07 -4.70
CA ALA A 149 -0.74 -9.54 -4.95
C ALA A 149 -1.84 -10.38 -4.27
N ILE A 150 -1.75 -11.71 -4.37
CA ILE A 150 -2.70 -12.63 -3.71
C ILE A 150 -2.61 -12.47 -2.19
N GLN A 151 -1.41 -12.48 -1.62
CA GLN A 151 -1.20 -12.29 -0.19
C GLN A 151 -1.78 -10.95 0.29
N GLY A 152 -1.55 -9.87 -0.47
CA GLY A 152 -2.12 -8.56 -0.15
C GLY A 152 -3.65 -8.52 -0.21
N ILE A 153 -4.26 -9.24 -1.17
CA ILE A 153 -5.72 -9.40 -1.22
C ILE A 153 -6.22 -10.17 0.01
N GLU A 154 -5.58 -11.27 0.36
CA GLU A 154 -5.95 -12.10 1.52
C GLU A 154 -5.80 -11.32 2.83
N GLU A 155 -4.75 -10.53 2.98
CA GLU A 155 -4.55 -9.69 4.18
C GLU A 155 -5.58 -8.55 4.27
N LYS A 156 -5.97 -7.95 3.13
CA LYS A 156 -6.90 -6.81 3.11
C LYS A 156 -8.38 -7.23 3.19
N TYR A 157 -8.74 -8.39 2.63
CA TYR A 157 -10.14 -8.80 2.44
C TYR A 157 -10.48 -10.21 2.96
N GLY A 158 -9.50 -11.00 3.39
CA GLY A 158 -9.68 -12.36 3.93
C GLY A 158 -10.16 -12.38 5.37
#